data_AF-A0A3D5GGN0-F1
#
_entry.id   AF-A0A3D5GGN0-F1
#
_cell.length_a   1.000
_cell.length_b   1.000
_cell.length_c   1.000
_cell.angle_alpha   90.00
_cell.angle_beta   90.00
_cell.angle_gamma   90.00
#
_symmetry.space_group_name_H-M   'P 1'
#
loop_
_entity.id
_entity.type
_entity.pdbx_description
1 polymer ?
#
loop_
_entity_poly.entity_id
_entity_poly.type
_entity_poly.pdbx_seq_one_letter_code
_entity_poly.pdbx_strand_id
1 'polypeptide(L)'
;MARFATEWNCWGRPEEIRHKISVLERHCAEVGRDPAEIQKSAVGVLIFTETEDVAAELHESMGYRSGLVGTPAQLRQVVAEYEAAGVDELLVPDFAFPIEERNDNLDRFQEEVVG
;
A
#
# COMPACT_ATOMS: atom_id res chain seq x y z
N MET A 1 -13.87 12.80 10.67
CA MET A 1 -12.63 12.21 11.23
C MET A 1 -11.39 13.11 11.01
N ALA A 2 -11.34 13.92 9.96
CA ALA A 2 -10.19 14.80 9.67
C ALA A 2 -9.91 15.95 10.67
N ARG A 3 -10.79 16.25 11.64
CA ARG A 3 -10.57 17.38 12.57
C ARG A 3 -9.62 17.06 13.73
N PHE A 4 -9.38 15.78 14.02
CA PHE A 4 -8.53 15.33 15.13
C PHE A 4 -7.61 14.14 14.79
N ALA A 5 -7.73 13.56 13.60
CA ALA A 5 -6.90 12.42 13.21
C ALA A 5 -5.49 12.88 12.85
N THR A 6 -4.48 12.36 13.53
CA THR A 6 -3.06 12.49 13.20
C THR A 6 -2.57 11.39 12.27
N GLU A 7 -3.30 10.27 12.22
CA GLU A 7 -2.99 9.10 11.39
C GLU A 7 -4.21 8.69 10.55
N TRP A 8 -3.95 8.30 9.31
CA TRP A 8 -4.91 7.72 8.39
C TRP A 8 -4.35 6.42 7.84
N ASN A 9 -4.94 5.30 8.24
CA ASN A 9 -4.60 3.98 7.72
C ASN A 9 -5.67 3.48 6.76
N CYS A 10 -5.26 2.94 5.62
CA CYS A 10 -6.21 2.36 4.69
C CYS A 10 -5.70 1.14 3.93
N TRP A 11 -6.58 0.16 3.79
CA TRP A 11 -6.41 -0.92 2.83
C TRP A 11 -6.85 -0.46 1.44
N GLY A 12 -6.10 -0.88 0.43
CA GLY A 12 -6.49 -0.72 -0.96
C GLY A 12 -5.33 -0.77 -1.93
N ARG A 13 -5.65 -0.95 -3.21
CA ARG A 13 -4.70 -0.82 -4.32
C ARG A 13 -4.28 0.65 -4.53
N PRO A 14 -3.17 0.95 -5.23
CA PRO A 14 -2.69 2.32 -5.40
C PRO A 14 -3.75 3.30 -5.92
N GLU A 15 -4.57 2.89 -6.89
CA GLU A 15 -5.67 3.71 -7.41
C GLU A 15 -6.73 4.06 -6.33
N GLU A 16 -7.11 3.07 -5.52
CA GLU A 16 -8.09 3.25 -4.44
C GLU A 16 -7.53 4.18 -3.36
N ILE A 17 -6.26 4.03 -3.00
CA ILE A 17 -5.58 4.87 -2.02
C ILE A 17 -5.48 6.31 -2.53
N ARG A 18 -5.06 6.51 -3.79
CA ARG A 18 -5.01 7.84 -4.42
C ARG A 18 -6.38 8.53 -4.39
N HIS A 19 -7.44 7.79 -4.73
CA HIS A 19 -8.80 8.33 -4.65
C HIS A 19 -9.16 8.77 -3.22
N LYS A 20 -8.90 7.93 -2.22
CA LYS A 20 -9.22 8.25 -0.83
C LYS A 20 -8.39 9.43 -0.28
N ILE A 21 -7.12 9.53 -0.66
CA ILE A 21 -6.26 10.66 -0.31
C ILE A 21 -6.82 11.95 -0.92
N SER A 22 -7.25 11.94 -2.19
CA SER A 22 -7.87 13.13 -2.81
C SER A 22 -9.14 13.60 -2.08
N VAL A 23 -9.92 12.67 -1.53
CA VAL A 23 -11.10 12.99 -0.69
C VAL A 23 -10.67 13.60 0.64
N LEU A 24 -9.63 13.05 1.27
CA LEU A 24 -9.05 13.60 2.49
C LEU A 24 -8.55 15.04 2.28
N GLU A 25 -7.78 15.27 1.22
CA GLU A 25 -7.24 16.59 0.86
C GLU A 25 -8.34 17.62 0.67
N ARG A 26 -9.42 17.26 -0.05
CA ARG A 26 -10.59 18.13 -0.22
C ARG A 26 -11.21 18.51 1.12
N HIS A 27 -11.37 17.56 2.04
CA HIS A 27 -11.90 17.84 3.36
C HIS A 27 -10.96 18.70 4.22
N CYS A 28 -9.64 18.50 4.10
CA CYS A 28 -8.65 19.35 4.76
C CYS A 28 -8.75 20.79 4.25
N ALA A 29 -8.89 21.00 2.93
CA ALA A 29 -9.10 22.31 2.34
C ALA A 29 -10.39 22.99 2.84
N GLU A 30 -11.50 22.26 2.96
CA GLU A 30 -12.78 22.76 3.48
C GLU A 30 -12.69 23.26 4.93
N VAL A 31 -11.80 22.69 5.74
CA VAL A 31 -11.64 23.04 7.16
C VAL A 31 -10.39 23.88 7.46
N GLY A 32 -9.61 24.25 6.44
CA GLY A 32 -8.38 25.04 6.58
C GLY A 32 -7.23 24.29 7.27
N ARG A 33 -7.13 22.97 7.09
CA ARG A 33 -6.06 22.12 7.62
C ARG A 33 -5.07 21.75 6.52
N ASP A 34 -3.79 21.68 6.84
CA ASP A 34 -2.77 21.12 5.94
C ASP A 34 -2.86 19.57 5.93
N PRO A 35 -3.14 18.91 4.79
CA PRO A 35 -3.16 17.45 4.70
C PRO A 35 -1.80 16.78 4.95
N ALA A 36 -0.69 17.51 4.90
CA ALA A 36 0.65 17.00 5.24
C ALA A 36 0.81 16.75 6.75
N GLU A 37 -0.04 17.35 7.60
CA GLU A 37 -0.07 17.07 9.05
C GLU A 37 -0.75 15.74 9.41
N ILE A 38 -1.20 14.97 8.41
CA ILE A 38 -1.80 13.65 8.59
C ILE A 38 -0.81 12.63 8.04
N GLN A 39 -0.29 11.76 8.92
CA GLN A 39 0.49 10.61 8.49
C GLN A 39 -0.43 9.61 7.80
N LYS A 40 -0.11 9.24 6.56
CA LYS A 40 -0.93 8.38 5.70
C LYS A 40 -0.21 7.05 5.50
N SER A 41 -0.81 5.96 5.98
CA SER A 41 -0.29 4.61 5.77
C SER A 41 -1.23 3.79 4.88
N ALA A 42 -0.67 3.04 3.95
CA ALA A 42 -1.42 2.07 3.15
C ALA A 42 -1.09 0.63 3.54
N VAL A 43 -2.06 -0.27 3.42
CA VAL A 43 -1.92 -1.70 3.78
C VAL A 43 -2.22 -2.57 2.58
N GLY A 44 -1.34 -3.53 2.31
CA GLY A 44 -1.50 -4.52 1.24
C GLY A 44 -0.86 -5.85 1.63
N VAL A 45 -1.49 -6.96 1.27
CA VAL A 45 -0.89 -8.29 1.44
C VAL A 45 0.25 -8.45 0.45
N LEU A 46 1.45 -8.78 0.96
CA LEU A 46 2.63 -9.03 0.13
C LEU A 46 2.62 -10.46 -0.42
N ILE A 47 2.55 -10.59 -1.74
CA ILE A 47 2.67 -11.87 -2.46
C ILE A 47 3.55 -11.67 -3.69
N PHE A 48 4.68 -12.37 -3.73
CA PHE A 48 5.50 -12.47 -4.92
C PHE A 48 4.89 -13.45 -5.92
N THR A 49 4.82 -13.05 -7.19
CA THR A 49 4.41 -13.92 -8.29
C THR A 49 5.55 -14.12 -9.28
N GLU A 50 5.53 -15.24 -10.00
CA GLU A 50 6.51 -15.52 -11.04
C GLU A 50 6.16 -14.83 -12.37
N THR A 51 4.87 -14.58 -12.60
CA THR A 51 4.34 -14.00 -13.83
C THR A 51 3.28 -12.93 -13.54
N GLU A 52 3.06 -12.06 -14.52
CA GLU A 52 2.02 -11.02 -14.45
C GLU A 52 0.61 -11.62 -14.52
N ASP A 53 0.42 -12.72 -15.24
CA ASP A 53 -0.88 -13.42 -15.34
C ASP A 53 -1.33 -13.94 -13.96
N VAL A 54 -0.41 -14.56 -13.20
CA VAL A 54 -0.70 -15.01 -11.83
C VAL A 54 -1.00 -13.81 -10.91
N ALA A 55 -0.30 -12.69 -11.09
CA ALA A 55 -0.60 -11.46 -10.35
C ALA A 55 -2.01 -10.95 -10.64
N ALA A 56 -2.43 -10.96 -11.91
CA ALA A 56 -3.77 -10.52 -12.32
C ALA A 56 -4.87 -11.38 -11.68
N GLU A 57 -4.73 -12.72 -11.70
CA GLU A 57 -5.67 -13.64 -11.04
C GLU A 57 -5.77 -13.40 -9.53
N LEU A 58 -4.62 -13.14 -8.87
CA LEU A 58 -4.60 -12.82 -7.44
C LEU A 58 -5.24 -11.46 -7.14
N HIS A 59 -5.06 -10.45 -8.00
CA HIS A 59 -5.74 -9.17 -7.86
C HIS A 59 -7.26 -9.33 -7.92
N GLU A 60 -7.78 -10.13 -8.85
CA GLU A 60 -9.20 -10.41 -8.98
C GLU A 60 -9.76 -11.15 -7.75
N SER A 61 -9.05 -12.18 -7.27
CA SER A 61 -9.53 -13.00 -6.16
C SER A 61 -9.43 -12.31 -4.79
N MET A 62 -8.42 -11.47 -4.57
CA MET A 62 -8.18 -10.82 -3.28
C MET A 62 -8.82 -9.43 -3.17
N GLY A 63 -9.15 -8.80 -4.30
CA GLY A 63 -9.74 -7.47 -4.37
C GLY A 63 -8.86 -6.40 -3.72
N TYR A 64 -9.45 -5.56 -2.89
CA TYR A 64 -8.78 -4.43 -2.22
C TYR A 64 -7.57 -4.83 -1.34
N ARG A 65 -7.45 -6.11 -0.95
CA ARG A 65 -6.33 -6.63 -0.15
C ARG A 65 -5.05 -6.84 -0.96
N SER A 66 -5.15 -6.89 -2.29
CA SER A 66 -4.04 -7.17 -3.22
C SER A 66 -3.10 -5.98 -3.45
N GLY A 67 -2.91 -5.13 -2.44
CA GLY A 67 -2.12 -3.92 -2.55
C GLY A 67 -0.63 -4.16 -2.84
N LEU A 68 -0.09 -5.34 -2.52
CA LEU A 68 1.32 -5.70 -2.74
C LEU A 68 1.45 -7.10 -3.39
N VAL A 69 0.74 -7.31 -4.51
CA VAL A 69 0.80 -8.57 -5.27
C VAL A 69 1.48 -8.32 -6.60
N GLY A 70 2.50 -9.12 -6.94
CA GLY A 70 3.09 -9.10 -8.28
C GLY A 70 4.52 -9.63 -8.35
N THR A 71 5.11 -9.54 -9.54
CA THR A 71 6.54 -9.76 -9.74
C THR A 71 7.34 -8.65 -9.05
N PRO A 72 8.66 -8.83 -8.79
CA PRO A 72 9.49 -7.78 -8.21
C PRO A 72 9.44 -6.45 -8.99
N ALA A 73 9.36 -6.51 -10.32
CA ALA A 73 9.22 -5.33 -11.15
C ALA A 73 7.87 -4.61 -10.95
N GLN A 74 6.77 -5.36 -10.88
CA GLN A 74 5.45 -4.80 -10.59
C GLN A 74 5.37 -4.23 -9.18
N LEU A 75 5.94 -4.92 -8.19
CA LEU A 75 5.99 -4.44 -6.80
C LEU A 75 6.76 -3.12 -6.69
N ARG A 76 7.87 -2.94 -7.43
CA ARG A 76 8.58 -1.65 -7.50
C ARG A 76 7.69 -0.53 -8.02
N GLN A 77 6.94 -0.81 -9.09
CA GLN A 77 5.99 0.15 -9.64
C GLN A 77 4.89 0.47 -8.62
N VAL A 78 4.34 -0.53 -7.95
CA VAL A 78 3.31 -0.36 -6.93
C VAL A 78 3.79 0.52 -5.77
N VAL A 79 5.01 0.29 -5.27
CA VAL A 79 5.62 1.14 -4.23
C VAL A 79 5.73 2.59 -4.70
N ALA A 80 6.24 2.81 -5.92
CA ALA A 80 6.33 4.15 -6.50
C ALA A 80 4.95 4.81 -6.69
N GLU A 81 3.91 4.03 -7.02
CA GLU A 81 2.54 4.54 -7.15
C GLU A 81 1.92 4.93 -5.80
N TYR A 82 2.24 4.21 -4.72
CA TYR A 82 1.84 4.61 -3.36
C TYR A 82 2.57 5.88 -2.91
N GLU A 83 3.88 5.97 -3.15
CA GLU A 83 4.66 7.19 -2.85
C GLU A 83 4.10 8.38 -3.62
N ALA A 84 3.85 8.24 -4.92
CA ALA A 84 3.25 9.28 -5.75
C ALA A 84 1.82 9.65 -5.34
N ALA A 85 1.10 8.76 -4.64
CA ALA A 85 -0.20 9.04 -4.06
C ALA A 85 -0.11 9.81 -2.73
N GLY A 86 1.09 10.01 -2.17
CA GLY A 86 1.31 10.70 -0.90
C GLY A 86 1.20 9.78 0.32
N VAL A 87 1.44 8.48 0.15
CA VAL A 87 1.56 7.53 1.27
C VAL A 87 2.93 7.70 1.94
N ASP A 88 2.92 7.89 3.25
CA ASP A 88 4.11 8.07 4.08
C ASP A 88 4.69 6.72 4.55
N GLU A 89 3.85 5.68 4.67
CA GLU A 89 4.24 4.37 5.20
C GLU A 89 3.45 3.22 4.54
N LEU A 90 4.14 2.13 4.19
CA LEU A 90 3.52 0.89 3.74
C LEU A 90 3.56 -0.16 4.85
N LEU A 91 2.38 -0.64 5.24
CA LEU A 91 2.26 -1.72 6.21
C LEU A 91 2.09 -3.05 5.50
N VAL A 92 3.04 -3.96 5.75
CA VAL A 92 3.00 -5.34 5.26
C VAL A 92 2.50 -6.24 6.39
N PRO A 93 1.28 -6.80 6.29
CA PRO A 93 0.76 -7.71 7.29
C PRO A 93 1.53 -9.04 7.25
N ASP A 94 2.05 -9.47 8.40
CA ASP A 94 2.86 -10.67 8.51
C ASP A 94 2.06 -11.98 8.48
N PHE A 95 0.73 -11.92 8.67
CA PHE A 95 -0.14 -13.09 8.62
C PHE A 95 -0.18 -13.77 7.25
N ALA A 96 0.35 -13.13 6.21
CA ALA A 96 0.46 -13.69 4.86
C ALA A 96 1.57 -14.74 4.74
N PHE A 97 2.46 -14.82 5.73
CA PHE A 97 3.62 -15.70 5.73
C PHE A 97 3.51 -16.79 6.80
N PRO A 98 4.00 -18.01 6.51
CA PRO A 98 4.44 -18.90 7.57
C PRO A 98 5.49 -18.19 8.45
N ILE A 99 5.43 -18.39 9.76
CA ILE A 99 6.35 -17.71 10.71
C ILE A 99 7.82 -17.94 10.34
N GLU A 100 8.13 -19.14 9.83
CA GLU A 100 9.48 -19.57 9.44
C GLU A 100 10.02 -18.82 8.21
N GLU A 101 9.14 -18.39 7.31
CA GLU A 101 9.50 -17.72 6.06
C GLU A 101 9.32 -16.20 6.12
N ARG A 102 8.76 -15.67 7.22
CA ARG A 102 8.41 -14.25 7.34
C ARG A 102 9.60 -13.33 7.12
N ASN A 103 10.71 -13.60 7.81
CA ASN A 103 11.88 -12.73 7.72
C ASN A 103 12.47 -12.77 6.31
N ASP A 104 12.63 -13.97 5.74
CA ASP A 104 13.15 -14.16 4.38
C ASP A 104 12.29 -13.42 3.32
N ASN A 105 10.96 -13.44 3.45
CA ASN A 105 10.07 -12.71 2.55
C ASN A 105 10.18 -11.18 2.71
N LEU A 106 10.36 -10.69 3.94
CA LEU A 106 10.55 -9.26 4.21
C LEU A 106 11.92 -8.77 3.74
N ASP A 107 12.97 -9.55 3.97
CA ASP A 107 14.33 -9.27 3.49
C ASP A 107 14.34 -9.23 1.95
N ARG A 108 13.70 -10.21 1.30
CA ARG A 108 13.53 -10.22 -0.15
C ARG A 108 12.80 -8.99 -0.67
N PHE A 109 11.74 -8.55 0.00
CA PHE A 109 11.02 -7.33 -0.38
C PHE A 109 11.90 -6.09 -0.23
N GLN A 110 12.67 -6.00 0.85
CA GLN A 110 13.61 -4.92 1.04
C GLN A 110 14.68 -4.88 -0.07
N GLU A 111 15.28 -6.03 -0.40
CA GLU A 111 16.37 -6.12 -1.38
C GLU A 111 15.91 -5.97 -2.83
N GLU A 112 14.81 -6.61 -3.22
CA GLU A 112 14.36 -6.64 -4.61
C GLU A 112 13.42 -5.48 -4.97
N VAL A 113 12.74 -4.86 -3.99
CA VAL A 113 11.68 -3.87 -4.26
C VAL A 113 12.00 -2.47 -3.72
N VAL A 114 12.48 -2.36 -2.49
CA VAL A 114 12.67 -1.04 -1.83
C VAL A 114 14.10 -0.50 -1.99
N GLY A 115 15.07 -1.38 -2.24
CA GLY A 115 16.50 -1.05 -2.36
C GLY A 115 16.92 -0.23 -3.57
#